data_AF-A0A7Y1YFH2-F1
#
_entry.id   AF-A0A7Y1YFH2-F1
#
_cell.length_a   1.000
_cell.length_b   1.000
_cell.length_c   1.000
_cell.angle_alpha   90.00
_cell.angle_beta   90.00
_cell.angle_gamma   90.00
#
_symmetry.space_group_name_H-M   'P 1'
#
loop_
_entity.id
_entity.type
_entity.pdbx_description
1 polymer ?
#
loop_
_entity_poly.entity_id
_entity_poly.type
_entity_poly.pdbx_seq_one_letter_code
_entity_poly.pdbx_strand_id
1 'polypeptide(L)'
;MSWRFILLCVLGLGALNACNKDDDDAEPQLPPAEQLAIDIKVIEDYLAAEGLSAEKTSSGLHYIIKEAGDGNHPSPTDSVEVKYTGYLTDKTLFDRTLPAQTVVFSLSRVIPGWTEGIPLLETGGGKGTLLLPSHLGYGNNPPQGSVIGRNEVLIFDVTLLSIK
;
A
#
# COMPACT_ATOMS: atom_id res chain seq x y z
N MET A 1 34.80 -67.63 -17.75
CA MET A 1 33.54 -68.19 -17.22
C MET A 1 32.65 -67.02 -16.82
N SER A 2 31.72 -66.56 -17.65
CA SER A 2 30.41 -67.17 -17.98
C SER A 2 29.43 -67.14 -16.80
N TRP A 3 28.51 -66.16 -16.80
CA TRP A 3 27.07 -66.42 -16.70
C TRP A 3 26.28 -65.23 -17.29
N ARG A 4 25.55 -65.52 -18.37
CA ARG A 4 24.48 -64.69 -18.94
C ARG A 4 23.13 -65.27 -18.48
N PHE A 5 22.05 -64.49 -18.66
CA PHE A 5 20.62 -64.88 -18.68
C PHE A 5 19.93 -64.87 -17.30
N ILE A 6 18.67 -64.41 -17.08
CA ILE A 6 17.53 -64.11 -17.98
C ILE A 6 16.46 -63.30 -17.20
N LEU A 7 15.80 -62.37 -17.91
CA LEU A 7 14.38 -61.95 -17.91
C LEU A 7 13.49 -61.84 -16.65
N LEU A 8 12.85 -60.66 -16.57
CA LEU A 8 11.41 -60.35 -16.41
C LEU A 8 10.63 -60.80 -15.15
N CYS A 9 10.17 -59.81 -14.39
CA CYS A 9 8.75 -59.69 -14.04
C CYS A 9 8.39 -58.22 -13.73
N VAL A 10 7.57 -57.65 -14.61
CA VAL A 10 6.82 -56.40 -14.41
C VAL A 10 5.74 -56.66 -13.35
N LEU A 11 5.53 -55.72 -12.42
CA LEU A 11 4.21 -55.18 -12.04
C LEU A 11 4.31 -54.46 -10.68
N GLY A 12 4.04 -53.17 -10.72
CA GLY A 12 3.92 -52.31 -9.56
C GLY A 12 3.74 -50.88 -10.05
N LEU A 13 2.60 -50.62 -10.68
CA LEU A 13 2.15 -49.31 -11.14
C LEU A 13 2.11 -48.37 -9.92
N GLY A 14 3.21 -47.66 -9.68
CA GLY A 14 3.22 -46.55 -8.74
C GLY A 14 2.38 -45.43 -9.34
N ALA A 15 1.23 -45.16 -8.73
CA ALA A 15 0.47 -43.95 -8.97
C ALA A 15 1.34 -42.76 -8.53
N LEU A 16 2.12 -42.21 -9.46
CA LEU A 16 2.69 -40.88 -9.30
C LEU A 16 1.62 -39.90 -9.77
N ASN A 17 1.00 -39.30 -8.76
CA ASN A 17 0.10 -38.17 -8.86
C ASN A 17 0.64 -37.14 -9.86
N ALA A 18 -0.29 -36.56 -10.60
CA ALA A 18 -0.09 -35.47 -11.52
C ALA A 18 0.87 -34.41 -10.93
N CYS A 19 1.99 -34.18 -11.60
CA CYS A 19 2.72 -32.93 -11.46
C CYS A 19 1.89 -31.84 -12.14
N ASN A 20 0.96 -31.23 -11.41
CA ASN A 20 0.58 -29.85 -11.70
C ASN A 20 1.79 -29.00 -11.28
N LYS A 21 2.47 -28.44 -12.27
CA LYS A 21 3.31 -27.27 -12.05
C LYS A 21 2.33 -26.11 -11.88
N ASP A 22 1.89 -25.90 -10.65
CA ASP A 22 1.21 -24.66 -10.29
C ASP A 22 2.31 -23.71 -9.79
N ASP A 23 2.34 -22.51 -10.37
CA ASP A 23 3.35 -21.48 -10.21
C ASP A 23 3.34 -20.92 -8.76
N ASP A 24 3.98 -21.62 -7.82
CA ASP A 24 4.04 -21.28 -6.39
C ASP A 24 5.20 -20.31 -6.03
N ASP A 25 5.33 -19.21 -6.77
CA ASP A 25 6.17 -18.06 -6.37
C ASP A 25 5.40 -17.02 -5.52
N ALA A 26 4.20 -17.38 -5.04
CA ALA A 26 3.42 -16.52 -4.16
C ALA A 26 3.98 -16.56 -2.73
N GLU A 27 4.63 -15.46 -2.32
CA GLU A 27 5.07 -15.27 -0.94
C GLU A 27 3.92 -15.55 0.06
N PRO A 28 4.13 -16.40 1.09
CA PRO A 28 3.11 -16.70 2.08
C PRO A 28 2.55 -15.43 2.71
N GLN A 29 1.24 -15.24 2.61
CA GLN A 29 0.57 -14.05 3.15
C GLN A 29 0.44 -14.16 4.66
N LEU A 30 0.99 -13.16 5.37
CA LEU A 30 0.84 -13.04 6.82
C LEU A 30 -0.62 -12.75 7.21
N PRO A 31 -1.06 -13.12 8.42
CA PRO A 31 -2.34 -12.67 8.95
C PRO A 31 -2.43 -11.13 8.96
N PRO A 32 -3.60 -10.53 8.67
CA PRO A 32 -3.73 -9.07 8.54
C PRO A 32 -3.24 -8.27 9.75
N ALA A 33 -3.44 -8.78 10.96
CA ALA A 33 -2.98 -8.12 12.18
C ALA A 33 -1.45 -8.14 12.32
N GLU A 34 -0.80 -9.20 11.87
CA GLU A 34 0.66 -9.31 11.88
C GLU A 34 1.27 -8.39 10.83
N GLN A 35 0.69 -8.34 9.62
CA GLN A 35 1.13 -7.39 8.59
C GLN A 35 0.95 -5.93 9.05
N LEU A 36 -0.18 -5.61 9.68
CA LEU A 36 -0.40 -4.26 10.23
C LEU A 36 0.66 -3.89 11.28
N ALA A 37 1.07 -4.82 12.14
CA ALA A 37 2.13 -4.56 13.11
C ALA A 37 3.48 -4.27 12.43
N ILE A 38 3.80 -4.97 11.34
CA ILE A 38 4.99 -4.70 10.53
C ILE A 38 4.91 -3.31 9.89
N ASP A 39 3.78 -2.99 9.25
CA ASP A 39 3.58 -1.70 8.59
C ASP A 39 3.68 -0.53 9.59
N ILE A 40 3.07 -0.68 10.77
CA ILE A 40 3.17 0.30 11.86
C ILE A 40 4.62 0.51 12.25
N LYS A 41 5.38 -0.59 12.43
CA LYS A 41 6.79 -0.50 12.78
C LYS A 41 7.60 0.22 11.70
N VAL A 42 7.35 -0.07 10.42
CA VAL A 42 8.00 0.60 9.29
C VAL A 42 7.69 2.10 9.29
N ILE A 43 6.45 2.49 9.57
CA ILE A 43 6.06 3.91 9.69
C ILE A 43 6.77 4.58 10.88
N GLU A 44 6.77 3.94 12.04
CA GLU A 44 7.41 4.49 13.26
C GLU A 44 8.93 4.64 13.09
N ASP A 45 9.59 3.67 12.43
CA ASP A 45 11.01 3.74 12.10
C ASP A 45 11.30 4.88 11.11
N TYR A 46 10.45 5.06 10.09
CA TYR A 46 10.54 6.19 9.16
C TYR A 46 10.38 7.54 9.87
N LEU A 47 9.37 7.68 10.73
CA LEU A 47 9.12 8.90 11.50
C LEU A 47 10.32 9.23 12.40
N ALA A 48 10.88 8.23 13.09
CA ALA A 48 12.05 8.41 13.94
C ALA A 48 13.30 8.83 13.14
N ALA A 49 13.55 8.19 11.99
CA ALA A 49 14.67 8.52 11.12
C ALA A 49 14.61 9.95 10.57
N GLU A 50 13.40 10.43 10.27
CA GLU A 50 13.16 11.78 9.74
C GLU A 50 12.96 12.84 10.83
N GLY A 51 12.97 12.46 12.11
CA GLY A 51 12.71 13.36 13.23
C GLY A 51 11.30 13.95 13.23
N LEU A 52 10.32 13.18 12.74
CA LEU A 52 8.93 13.58 12.61
C LEU A 52 8.07 13.01 13.74
N SER A 53 7.04 13.76 14.13
CA SER A 53 5.99 13.30 15.04
C SER A 53 4.67 13.30 14.29
N ALA A 54 3.88 12.23 14.46
CA ALA A 54 2.59 12.04 13.80
C ALA A 54 1.52 11.62 14.81
N GLU A 55 0.27 11.96 14.50
CA GLU A 55 -0.90 11.38 15.14
C GLU A 55 -1.27 10.07 14.43
N LYS A 56 -2.00 9.19 15.13
CA LYS A 56 -2.35 7.85 14.64
C LYS A 56 -3.83 7.57 14.86
N THR A 57 -4.51 7.09 13.84
CA THR A 57 -5.92 6.67 13.92
C THR A 57 -6.03 5.20 14.36
N SER A 58 -7.25 4.74 14.64
CA SER A 58 -7.50 3.34 15.02
C SER A 58 -7.24 2.33 13.90
N SER A 59 -7.27 2.76 12.63
CA SER A 59 -6.91 1.90 11.49
C SER A 59 -5.39 1.79 11.31
N GLY A 60 -4.60 2.62 12.01
CA GLY A 60 -3.16 2.67 11.90
C GLY A 60 -2.65 3.67 10.87
N LEU A 61 -3.52 4.45 10.22
CA LEU A 61 -3.12 5.64 9.48
C LEU A 61 -2.34 6.56 10.41
N HIS A 62 -1.17 7.01 9.99
CA HIS A 62 -0.48 8.11 10.65
C HIS A 62 -0.60 9.38 9.82
N TYR A 63 -0.72 10.53 10.48
CA TYR A 63 -0.81 11.81 9.79
C TYR A 63 -0.09 12.92 10.53
N ILE A 64 0.34 13.91 9.75
CA ILE A 64 0.98 15.13 10.24
C ILE A 64 0.29 16.31 9.56
N ILE A 65 -0.34 17.18 10.34
CA ILE A 65 -0.81 18.48 9.84
C ILE A 65 0.41 19.40 9.72
N LYS A 66 0.74 19.79 8.49
CA LYS A 66 1.88 20.68 8.20
C LYS A 66 1.45 22.14 8.17
N GLU A 67 0.26 22.40 7.65
CA GLU A 67 -0.33 23.73 7.58
C GLU A 67 -1.85 23.57 7.68
N ALA A 68 -2.48 24.28 8.61
CA ALA A 68 -3.93 24.30 8.71
C ALA A 68 -4.53 25.04 7.50
N GLY A 69 -5.73 24.64 7.09
CA GLY A 69 -6.50 25.36 6.08
C GLY A 69 -7.34 26.45 6.75
N ASP A 70 -8.24 27.04 5.97
CA ASP A 70 -9.25 27.98 6.47
C ASP A 70 -10.69 27.55 6.12
N GLY A 71 -10.83 26.37 5.52
CA GLY A 71 -12.08 25.82 5.05
C GLY A 71 -12.57 24.62 5.87
N ASN A 72 -13.59 23.96 5.33
CA ASN A 72 -14.20 22.79 5.96
C ASN A 72 -13.41 21.51 5.65
N HIS A 73 -13.58 20.51 6.52
CA HIS A 73 -13.20 19.13 6.26
C HIS A 73 -14.17 18.48 5.26
N PRO A 74 -13.67 17.74 4.24
CA PRO A 74 -14.53 16.98 3.34
C PRO A 74 -15.14 15.75 4.03
N SER A 75 -16.32 15.34 3.58
CA SER A 75 -16.88 14.02 3.88
C SER A 75 -16.15 12.92 3.08
N PRO A 76 -16.06 11.68 3.58
CA PRO A 76 -15.50 10.54 2.83
C PRO A 76 -16.15 10.24 1.47
N THR A 77 -17.32 10.83 1.18
CA THR A 77 -18.03 10.67 -0.10
C THR A 77 -17.83 11.83 -1.07
N ASP A 78 -17.21 12.92 -0.62
CA ASP A 78 -17.08 14.14 -1.41
C ASP A 78 -16.10 13.97 -2.57
N SER A 79 -16.19 14.89 -3.53
CA SER A 79 -15.12 15.10 -4.50
C SER A 79 -14.24 16.24 -4.02
N VAL A 80 -12.92 16.06 -4.09
CA VAL A 80 -11.93 17.00 -3.59
C VAL A 80 -10.94 17.36 -4.68
N GLU A 81 -10.50 18.62 -4.70
CA GLU A 81 -9.38 19.07 -5.51
C GLU A 81 -8.11 19.16 -4.67
N VAL A 82 -7.06 18.52 -5.13
CA VAL A 82 -5.80 18.38 -4.40
C VAL A 82 -4.58 18.63 -5.27
N LYS A 83 -3.47 18.92 -4.62
CA LYS A 83 -2.12 18.60 -5.10
C LYS A 83 -1.55 17.52 -4.21
N TYR A 84 -0.76 16.60 -4.77
CA TYR A 84 -0.13 15.57 -3.96
C TYR A 84 1.18 15.06 -4.54
N THR A 85 1.99 14.45 -3.69
CA THR A 85 3.17 13.65 -4.05
C THR A 85 3.12 12.35 -3.26
N GLY A 86 3.17 11.21 -3.94
CA GLY A 86 3.18 9.87 -3.39
C GLY A 86 4.55 9.21 -3.53
N TYR A 87 5.12 8.75 -2.41
CA TYR A 87 6.43 8.10 -2.36
C TYR A 87 6.48 6.98 -1.33
N LEU A 88 7.43 6.06 -1.51
CA LEU A 88 7.71 4.97 -0.59
C LEU A 88 8.61 5.44 0.56
N THR A 89 8.79 4.61 1.59
CA THR A 89 9.61 4.94 2.77
C THR A 89 11.10 5.14 2.45
N ASP A 90 11.57 4.55 1.35
CA ASP A 90 12.91 4.78 0.77
C ASP A 90 13.01 6.07 -0.07
N LYS A 91 11.94 6.88 -0.10
CA LYS A 91 11.76 8.10 -0.91
C LYS A 91 11.59 7.89 -2.41
N THR A 92 11.41 6.65 -2.88
CA THR A 92 11.08 6.37 -4.28
C THR A 92 9.72 6.98 -4.63
N LEU A 93 9.73 7.93 -5.56
CA LEU A 93 8.52 8.57 -6.08
C LEU A 93 7.75 7.59 -6.98
N PHE A 94 6.46 7.40 -6.71
CA PHE A 94 5.60 6.58 -7.56
C PHE A 94 4.50 7.38 -8.29
N ASP A 95 4.04 8.50 -7.72
CA ASP A 95 3.04 9.36 -8.37
C ASP A 95 3.08 10.80 -7.82
N ARG A 96 2.64 11.78 -8.62
CA ARG A 96 2.48 13.19 -8.19
C ARG A 96 1.65 14.01 -9.15
N THR A 97 1.04 15.09 -8.64
CA THR A 97 0.55 16.18 -9.48
C THR A 97 1.69 17.04 -10.02
N LEU A 98 1.60 17.47 -11.29
CA LEU A 98 2.56 18.44 -11.85
C LEU A 98 2.40 19.82 -11.17
N PRO A 99 3.47 20.61 -11.01
CA PRO A 99 3.45 21.82 -10.19
C PRO A 99 2.34 22.85 -10.50
N ALA A 100 2.05 23.04 -11.78
CA ALA A 100 1.05 23.99 -12.27
C ALA A 100 -0.37 23.39 -12.39
N GLN A 101 -0.57 22.15 -11.94
CA GLN A 101 -1.83 21.42 -12.07
C GLN A 101 -2.43 21.08 -10.71
N THR A 102 -3.71 20.76 -10.75
CA THR A 102 -4.50 20.18 -9.68
C THR A 102 -5.26 19.00 -10.24
N VAL A 103 -5.75 18.14 -9.36
CA VAL A 103 -6.54 16.97 -9.77
C VAL A 103 -7.74 16.84 -8.85
N VAL A 104 -8.85 16.37 -9.41
CA VAL A 104 -10.08 16.10 -8.66
C VAL A 104 -10.22 14.59 -8.47
N PHE A 105 -10.45 14.18 -7.23
CA PHE A 105 -10.76 12.79 -6.89
C PHE A 105 -12.09 12.71 -6.16
N SER A 106 -12.87 11.66 -6.42
CA SER A 106 -13.96 11.27 -5.52
C SER A 106 -13.38 10.41 -4.41
N LEU A 107 -13.55 10.82 -3.16
CA LEU A 107 -13.04 10.10 -1.99
C LEU A 107 -13.66 8.69 -1.83
N SER A 108 -14.81 8.45 -2.46
CA SER A 108 -15.43 7.13 -2.52
C SER A 108 -14.78 6.14 -3.50
N ARG A 109 -13.81 6.59 -4.33
CA ARG A 109 -13.20 5.81 -5.43
C ARG A 109 -11.68 5.77 -5.38
N VAL A 110 -11.08 6.19 -4.27
CA VAL A 110 -9.64 6.16 -4.03
C VAL A 110 -9.30 5.06 -3.01
N ILE A 111 -8.01 4.88 -2.73
CA ILE A 111 -7.55 3.95 -1.70
C ILE A 111 -8.13 4.30 -0.32
N PRO A 112 -8.38 3.32 0.56
CA PRO A 112 -9.05 3.56 1.85
C PRO A 112 -8.37 4.63 2.71
N GLY A 113 -7.04 4.70 2.71
CA GLY A 113 -6.31 5.69 3.49
C GLY A 113 -6.47 7.13 3.00
N TRP A 114 -6.83 7.34 1.73
CA TRP A 114 -7.24 8.68 1.25
C TRP A 114 -8.66 9.01 1.67
N THR A 115 -9.58 8.04 1.55
CA THR A 115 -10.96 8.17 2.02
C THR A 115 -11.03 8.52 3.51
N GLU A 116 -10.12 7.97 4.31
CA GLU A 116 -9.99 8.27 5.75
C GLU A 116 -9.15 9.54 6.02
N GLY A 117 -7.99 9.66 5.40
CA GLY A 117 -6.97 10.63 5.78
C GLY A 117 -7.15 12.03 5.20
N ILE A 118 -7.73 12.18 4.00
CA ILE A 118 -7.98 13.52 3.42
C ILE A 118 -8.99 14.32 4.25
N PRO A 119 -10.08 13.72 4.77
CA PRO A 119 -10.98 14.37 5.73
C PRO A 119 -10.31 14.93 6.99
N LEU A 120 -9.10 14.50 7.36
CA LEU A 120 -8.35 15.07 8.49
C LEU A 120 -7.74 16.45 8.16
N LEU A 121 -7.65 16.81 6.88
CA LEU A 121 -7.19 18.10 6.42
C LEU A 121 -8.36 19.07 6.20
N GLU A 122 -8.08 20.35 6.31
CA GLU A 122 -9.02 21.42 5.99
C GLU A 122 -8.82 21.87 4.54
N THR A 123 -9.92 22.22 3.87
CA THR A 123 -9.85 22.92 2.57
C THR A 123 -9.28 24.33 2.74
N GLY A 124 -9.06 25.04 1.62
CA GLY A 124 -8.43 26.36 1.66
C GLY A 124 -6.90 26.33 1.61
N GLY A 125 -6.31 25.19 1.25
CA GLY A 125 -4.87 25.03 1.13
C GLY A 125 -4.20 24.32 2.30
N GLY A 126 -4.98 23.66 3.17
CA GLY A 126 -4.45 22.83 4.24
C GLY A 126 -3.50 21.76 3.71
N LYS A 127 -2.39 21.55 4.42
CA LYS A 127 -1.31 20.63 4.02
C LYS A 127 -1.08 19.60 5.10
N GLY A 128 -0.89 18.36 4.67
CA GLY A 128 -0.49 17.31 5.57
C GLY A 128 0.25 16.18 4.88
N THR A 129 0.92 15.39 5.70
CA THR A 129 1.55 14.13 5.31
C THR A 129 0.70 12.99 5.84
N LEU A 130 0.31 12.04 4.99
CA LEU A 130 -0.39 10.82 5.36
C LEU A 130 0.56 9.63 5.16
N LEU A 131 0.74 8.79 6.17
CA LEU A 131 1.51 7.55 6.10
C LEU A 131 0.55 6.38 6.29
N LEU A 132 0.35 5.62 5.22
CA LEU A 132 -0.66 4.59 5.11
C LEU A 132 0.01 3.22 5.28
N PRO A 133 -0.40 2.43 6.28
CA PRO A 133 -0.17 0.99 6.26
C PRO A 133 -0.69 0.39 4.96
N SER A 134 -0.10 -0.71 4.53
CA SER A 134 -0.35 -1.30 3.22
C SER A 134 -1.82 -1.64 2.98
N HIS A 135 -2.55 -2.09 4.01
CA HIS A 135 -3.99 -2.39 3.92
C HIS A 135 -4.88 -1.16 3.68
N LEU A 136 -4.40 0.07 3.97
CA LEU A 136 -5.05 1.33 3.60
C LEU A 136 -4.58 1.85 2.23
N GLY A 137 -3.56 1.23 1.66
CA GLY A 137 -3.06 1.46 0.30
C GLY A 137 -3.49 0.35 -0.65
N TYR A 138 -2.50 -0.34 -1.23
CA TYR A 138 -2.72 -1.40 -2.22
C TYR A 138 -2.54 -2.83 -1.68
N GLY A 139 -2.17 -3.00 -0.41
CA GLY A 139 -1.94 -4.29 0.24
C GLY A 139 -1.02 -5.19 -0.59
N ASN A 140 -1.41 -6.46 -0.74
CA ASN A 140 -0.68 -7.46 -1.51
C ASN A 140 -1.00 -7.44 -3.03
N ASN A 141 -1.81 -6.49 -3.50
CA ASN A 141 -2.20 -6.40 -4.92
C ASN A 141 -1.85 -5.02 -5.49
N PRO A 142 -0.56 -4.66 -5.56
CA PRO A 142 -0.15 -3.37 -6.12
C PRO A 142 -0.55 -3.25 -7.60
N PRO A 143 -0.71 -2.02 -8.12
CA PRO A 143 -0.99 -1.79 -9.53
C PRO A 143 0.08 -2.42 -10.43
N GLN A 144 -0.36 -3.15 -11.46
CA GLN A 144 0.55 -3.84 -12.37
C GLN A 144 1.51 -2.86 -13.04
N GLY A 145 2.81 -3.16 -13.01
CA GLY A 145 3.85 -2.33 -13.62
C GLY A 145 4.19 -1.05 -12.83
N SER A 146 3.59 -0.85 -11.65
CA SER A 146 4.03 0.19 -10.73
C SER A 146 5.31 -0.21 -9.99
N VAL A 147 6.00 0.78 -9.43
CA VAL A 147 7.15 0.57 -8.52
C VAL A 147 6.72 0.14 -7.12
N ILE A 148 5.40 0.12 -6.84
CA ILE A 148 4.86 -0.20 -5.53
C ILE A 148 4.91 -1.72 -5.33
N GLY A 149 5.58 -2.15 -4.26
CA GLY A 149 5.67 -3.54 -3.86
C GLY A 149 4.39 -4.07 -3.19
N ARG A 150 4.41 -5.36 -2.89
CA ARG A 150 3.38 -5.98 -2.04
C ARG A 150 3.59 -5.53 -0.60
N ASN A 151 2.51 -5.25 0.10
CA ASN A 151 2.52 -4.84 1.50
C ASN A 151 3.38 -3.59 1.77
N GLU A 152 3.46 -2.70 0.77
CA GLU A 152 4.25 -1.49 0.87
C GLU A 152 3.52 -0.41 1.68
N VAL A 153 4.25 0.26 2.59
CA VAL A 153 3.78 1.49 3.24
C VAL A 153 3.85 2.64 2.24
N LEU A 154 2.78 3.42 2.15
CA LEU A 154 2.70 4.56 1.23
C LEU A 154 2.71 5.87 2.00
N ILE A 155 3.44 6.86 1.50
CA ILE A 155 3.47 8.20 2.07
C ILE A 155 2.96 9.19 1.03
N PHE A 156 2.06 10.06 1.46
CA PHE A 156 1.49 11.11 0.63
C PHE A 156 1.64 12.47 1.31
N ASP A 157 2.31 13.40 0.64
CA ASP A 157 2.20 14.82 0.97
C ASP A 157 1.05 15.41 0.15
N VAL A 158 0.04 15.96 0.82
CA VAL A 158 -1.20 16.44 0.22
C VAL A 158 -1.41 17.91 0.55
N THR A 159 -1.84 18.68 -0.45
CA THR A 159 -2.44 20.01 -0.27
C THR A 159 -3.90 19.93 -0.70
N LEU A 160 -4.82 20.16 0.24
CA LEU A 160 -6.26 20.12 -0.01
C LEU A 160 -6.77 21.52 -0.36
N LEU A 161 -7.28 21.69 -1.58
CA LEU A 161 -7.67 23.00 -2.10
C LEU A 161 -9.15 23.28 -1.87
N SER A 162 -10.03 22.40 -2.35
CA SER A 162 -11.48 22.59 -2.21
C SER A 162 -12.26 21.27 -2.21
N ILE A 163 -13.48 21.31 -1.69
CA ILE A 163 -14.54 20.35 -2.02
C ILE A 163 -15.19 20.78 -3.36
N LYS A 164 -15.72 19.83 -4.13
CA LYS A 164 -16.39 20.05 -5.42
C LYS A 164 -17.86 19.71 -5.37
#